data_AF-A0A542BAY1-F1
#
_entry.id   AF-A0A542BAY1-F1
#
_cell.length_a   1.000
_cell.length_b   1.000
_cell.length_c   1.000
_cell.angle_alpha   90.00
_cell.angle_beta   90.00
_cell.angle_gamma   90.00
#
_symmetry.space_group_name_H-M   'P 1'
#
loop_
_entity.id
_entity.type
_entity.pdbx_description
1 polymer ?
#
loop_
_entity_poly.entity_id
_entity_poly.type
_entity_poly.pdbx_seq_one_letter_code
_entity_poly.pdbx_strand_id
1 'polypeptide(L)'
;MTTLDGPVGRRNGVAVLSAPDDQRKIIDLLDRIGPSDGGQSGAWSKPSPGRRYAPPSALVAAIKQFQQRWQPTGEIPKVDSVVDPNGKTLGKLDALAGAPSGPLPVGPGGTNPELIHGMLVEQMNPDAAVPVVEKKMVLAPFIPGMPAMQVPVVGVFYPFRFRIEKDGRNYWVGVAASPLTSDFTQAQIFIHPTPTQGKVVVATVGDYPRFAGGWNKIWRYLPTIGTQMAAVRPTLLIVPFMPDPARDPESAWNMFSTRPVETLSAIVTATHREMAARLPITGPRQPHKLQRIGVASYSSGIYFQQAFLNLFAGTGLVAETFDFDSRWIVRERKKPWVWTTNARATWISQWAPPKPDSHGRSEYPQPPPGSFIHIPDKALLRVGPPTATAHGKIGNLSYHWMMLRSVIQ
;
A
#
# COMPACT_ATOMS: atom_id res chain seq x y z
N MET A 1 26.76 -4.11 14.64
CA MET A 1 26.51 -5.51 15.02
C MET A 1 25.61 -5.49 16.24
N THR A 2 24.52 -6.23 16.21
CA THR A 2 23.52 -6.30 17.29
C THR A 2 24.05 -7.18 18.42
N THR A 3 23.87 -6.73 19.66
CA THR A 3 24.17 -7.52 20.87
C THR A 3 22.89 -7.86 21.60
N LEU A 4 22.81 -9.06 22.18
CA LEU A 4 21.69 -9.50 23.02
C LEU A 4 22.18 -9.76 24.46
N ASP A 5 21.36 -9.44 25.46
CA ASP A 5 21.65 -9.71 26.87
C ASP A 5 21.30 -11.15 27.26
N GLY A 6 20.57 -11.87 26.41
CA GLY A 6 20.27 -13.28 26.56
C GLY A 6 19.65 -13.89 25.30
N PRO A 7 19.44 -15.22 25.29
CA PRO A 7 18.83 -15.89 24.16
C PRO A 7 17.35 -15.50 24.00
N VAL A 8 16.89 -15.39 22.76
CA VAL A 8 15.49 -15.12 22.40
C VAL A 8 14.92 -16.32 21.65
N GLY A 9 13.90 -16.98 22.19
CA GLY A 9 13.19 -18.05 21.47
C GLY A 9 12.62 -19.15 22.36
N ARG A 10 12.52 -20.37 21.79
CA ARG A 10 12.04 -21.57 22.49
C ARG A 10 12.97 -22.75 22.21
N ARG A 11 13.75 -23.17 23.22
CA ARG A 11 14.68 -24.31 23.11
C ARG A 11 13.99 -25.60 23.56
N ASN A 12 13.96 -26.63 22.71
CA ASN A 12 13.37 -27.94 23.05
C ASN A 12 11.94 -27.85 23.61
N GLY A 13 11.11 -26.95 23.06
CA GLY A 13 9.74 -26.74 23.53
C GLY A 13 9.59 -25.86 24.77
N VAL A 14 10.69 -25.47 25.43
CA VAL A 14 10.70 -24.60 26.62
C VAL A 14 11.01 -23.16 26.20
N ALA A 15 10.14 -22.22 26.58
CA ALA A 15 10.35 -20.82 26.27
C ALA A 15 11.55 -20.28 27.06
N VAL A 16 12.45 -19.57 26.38
CA VAL A 16 13.57 -18.88 27.02
C VAL A 16 13.09 -17.50 27.44
N LEU A 17 13.15 -17.19 28.74
CA LEU A 17 12.80 -15.86 29.23
C LEU A 17 13.86 -14.85 28.78
N SER A 18 13.46 -13.92 27.93
CA SER A 18 14.36 -12.94 27.32
C SER A 18 13.97 -11.52 27.66
N ALA A 19 14.93 -10.59 27.60
CA ALA A 19 14.64 -9.17 27.80
C ALA A 19 13.72 -8.66 26.68
N PRO A 20 12.75 -7.76 26.98
CA PRO A 20 11.89 -7.17 25.94
C PRO A 20 12.68 -6.45 24.84
N ASP A 21 13.80 -5.83 25.20
CA ASP A 21 14.67 -5.14 24.25
C ASP A 21 15.37 -6.11 23.30
N ASP A 22 15.79 -7.29 23.78
CA ASP A 22 16.37 -8.32 22.91
C ASP A 22 15.33 -8.87 21.93
N GLN A 23 14.10 -9.12 22.38
CA GLN A 23 13.01 -9.51 21.49
C GLN A 23 12.75 -8.44 20.42
N ARG A 24 12.80 -7.17 20.79
CA ARG A 24 12.63 -6.04 19.86
C ARG A 24 13.76 -5.96 18.84
N LYS A 25 15.01 -6.16 19.25
CA LYS A 25 16.17 -6.23 18.35
C LYS A 25 15.99 -7.33 17.30
N ILE A 26 15.55 -8.53 17.70
CA ILE A 26 15.30 -9.63 16.76
C ILE A 26 14.14 -9.32 15.81
N ILE A 27 13.05 -8.75 16.30
CA ILE A 27 11.92 -8.29 15.46
C ILE A 27 12.41 -7.27 14.44
N ASP A 28 13.16 -6.25 14.87
CA ASP A 28 13.65 -5.20 13.99
C ASP A 28 14.68 -5.72 12.97
N LEU A 29 15.41 -6.80 13.28
CA LEU A 29 16.27 -7.51 12.31
C LEU A 29 15.42 -8.28 11.28
N LEU A 30 14.46 -9.09 11.72
CA LEU A 30 13.59 -9.87 10.84
C LEU A 30 12.75 -8.97 9.92
N ASP A 31 12.23 -7.85 10.43
CA ASP A 31 11.45 -6.86 9.68
C ASP A 31 12.28 -6.16 8.58
N ARG A 32 13.62 -6.11 8.72
CA ARG A 32 14.55 -5.51 7.74
C ARG A 32 14.98 -6.47 6.64
N ILE A 33 14.87 -7.77 6.88
CA ILE A 33 15.30 -8.81 5.96
C ILE A 33 14.14 -9.12 5.00
N GLY A 34 14.43 -9.31 3.71
CA GLY A 34 13.41 -9.67 2.73
C GLY A 34 12.85 -11.09 2.96
N PRO A 35 11.60 -11.38 2.58
CA PRO A 35 11.01 -12.71 2.72
C PRO A 35 11.83 -13.83 2.04
N SER A 36 12.46 -13.53 0.91
CA SER A 36 13.35 -14.46 0.17
C SER A 36 14.55 -14.95 0.99
N ASP A 37 15.00 -14.11 1.93
CA ASP A 37 16.12 -14.36 2.84
C ASP A 37 15.64 -14.85 4.22
N GLY A 38 14.36 -15.24 4.32
CA GLY A 38 13.75 -15.73 5.55
C GLY A 38 13.34 -14.61 6.52
N GLY A 39 13.41 -13.35 6.11
CA GLY A 39 12.86 -12.25 6.87
C GLY A 39 11.34 -12.34 6.96
N GLN A 40 10.77 -11.77 8.00
CA GLN A 40 9.33 -11.73 8.17
C GLN A 40 8.94 -10.37 8.70
N SER A 41 7.82 -9.86 8.20
CA SER A 41 7.19 -8.65 8.72
C SER A 41 5.73 -8.93 9.03
N GLY A 42 5.30 -8.63 10.25
CA GLY A 42 3.89 -8.59 10.62
C GLY A 42 3.41 -9.66 11.60
N ALA A 43 2.49 -9.22 12.46
CA ALA A 43 1.81 -9.95 13.53
C ALA A 43 2.61 -10.24 14.84
N TRP A 44 3.70 -9.53 15.09
CA TRP A 44 4.28 -9.40 16.45
C TRP A 44 3.85 -8.08 17.10
N SER A 45 3.26 -8.17 18.30
CA SER A 45 3.15 -7.01 19.19
C SER A 45 4.56 -6.66 19.67
N LYS A 46 5.00 -5.41 19.46
CA LYS A 46 6.31 -4.99 19.98
C LYS A 46 6.34 -5.19 21.51
N PRO A 47 7.35 -5.88 22.04
CA PRO A 47 7.51 -6.12 23.47
C PRO A 47 7.39 -4.83 24.29
N SER A 48 6.50 -4.79 25.28
CA SER A 48 6.48 -3.68 26.26
C SER A 48 7.73 -3.74 27.13
N PRO A 49 8.32 -2.60 27.51
CA PRO A 49 9.44 -2.57 28.47
C PRO A 49 9.06 -3.25 29.78
N GLY A 50 10.03 -3.87 30.45
CA GLY A 50 9.80 -4.51 31.75
C GLY A 50 10.61 -5.78 31.98
N ARG A 51 10.05 -6.68 32.80
CA ARG A 51 10.69 -7.94 33.19
C ARG A 51 10.90 -8.86 31.98
N ARG A 52 11.82 -9.81 32.10
CA ARG A 52 12.02 -10.87 31.10
C ARG A 52 10.75 -11.73 31.00
N TYR A 53 10.33 -12.06 29.77
CA TYR A 53 9.20 -12.95 29.53
C TYR A 53 9.42 -13.82 28.29
N ALA A 54 8.55 -14.82 28.15
CA ALA A 54 8.57 -15.73 27.01
C ALA A 54 8.26 -14.96 25.70
N PRO A 55 9.06 -15.12 24.64
CA PRO A 55 8.78 -14.48 23.37
C PRO A 55 7.43 -14.95 22.80
N PRO A 56 6.68 -14.06 22.12
CA PRO A 56 5.43 -14.43 21.45
C PRO A 56 5.63 -15.62 20.50
N SER A 57 4.62 -16.50 20.39
CA SER A 57 4.69 -17.67 19.51
C SER A 57 4.98 -17.32 18.05
N ALA A 58 4.46 -16.17 17.58
CA ALA A 58 4.76 -15.65 16.25
C ALA A 58 6.26 -15.38 16.06
N LEU A 59 6.92 -14.73 17.02
CA LEU A 59 8.36 -14.46 16.96
C LEU A 59 9.17 -15.77 16.93
N VAL A 60 8.78 -16.76 17.74
CA VAL A 60 9.41 -18.09 17.75
C VAL A 60 9.26 -18.79 16.40
N ALA A 61 8.07 -18.72 15.78
CA ALA A 61 7.83 -19.29 14.47
C ALA A 61 8.69 -18.62 13.38
N ALA A 62 8.87 -17.30 13.45
CA ALA A 62 9.70 -16.56 12.52
C ALA A 62 11.19 -16.91 12.62
N ILE A 63 11.71 -16.99 13.85
CA ILE A 63 13.07 -17.45 14.10
C ILE A 63 13.25 -18.85 13.50
N LYS A 64 12.29 -19.75 13.72
CA LYS A 64 12.33 -21.10 13.16
C LYS A 64 12.36 -21.09 11.63
N GLN A 65 11.49 -20.33 10.99
CA GLN A 65 11.42 -20.25 9.52
C GLN A 65 12.71 -19.66 8.93
N PHE A 66 13.25 -18.61 9.55
CA PHE A 66 14.54 -18.04 9.19
C PHE A 66 15.66 -19.09 9.28
N GLN A 67 15.73 -19.83 10.40
CA GLN A 67 16.73 -20.89 10.55
C GLN A 67 16.55 -22.01 9.52
N GLN A 68 15.31 -22.42 9.23
CA GLN A 68 15.00 -23.44 8.20
C GLN A 68 15.45 -22.99 6.81
N ARG A 69 15.34 -21.69 6.49
CA ARG A 69 15.77 -21.15 5.19
C ARG A 69 17.26 -21.30 4.94
N TRP A 70 18.07 -21.13 5.99
CA TRP A 70 19.54 -21.07 5.90
C TRP A 70 20.23 -22.34 6.42
N GLN A 71 19.48 -23.32 6.93
CA GLN A 71 20.04 -24.60 7.33
C GLN A 71 20.54 -25.44 6.13
N PRO A 72 19.84 -25.51 4.98
CA PRO A 72 20.33 -26.21 3.80
C PRO A 72 21.62 -25.64 3.21
N THR A 73 21.95 -24.38 3.47
CA THR A 73 23.20 -23.75 2.99
C THR A 73 24.38 -23.98 3.93
N GLY A 74 24.17 -24.63 5.08
CA GLY A 74 25.21 -24.85 6.10
C GLY A 74 25.55 -23.60 6.94
N GLU A 75 24.95 -22.45 6.65
CA GLU A 75 25.20 -21.21 7.38
C GLU A 75 24.62 -21.23 8.80
N ILE A 76 23.46 -21.88 8.96
CA ILE A 76 22.84 -22.14 10.26
C ILE A 76 22.87 -23.65 10.52
N PRO A 77 23.65 -24.15 11.49
CA PRO A 77 23.87 -25.58 11.67
C PRO A 77 22.65 -26.32 12.26
N LYS A 78 21.73 -25.58 12.92
CA LYS A 78 20.60 -26.17 13.63
C LYS A 78 19.37 -25.26 13.60
N VAL A 79 18.21 -25.87 13.42
CA VAL A 79 16.90 -25.23 13.62
C VAL A 79 16.41 -25.55 15.03
N ASP A 80 16.54 -24.61 15.94
CA ASP A 80 16.15 -24.77 17.35
C ASP A 80 15.20 -23.68 17.86
N SER A 81 14.77 -22.78 16.97
CA SER A 81 13.88 -21.65 17.27
C SER A 81 14.44 -20.70 18.32
N VAL A 82 15.76 -20.59 18.45
CA VAL A 82 16.46 -19.69 19.38
C VAL A 82 17.53 -18.86 18.67
N VAL A 83 17.61 -17.58 19.03
CA VAL A 83 18.72 -16.69 18.67
C VAL A 83 19.59 -16.47 19.89
N ASP A 84 20.81 -17.01 19.89
CA ASP A 84 21.79 -16.81 20.96
C ASP A 84 22.65 -15.55 20.75
N PRO A 85 23.07 -14.83 21.81
CA PRO A 85 23.85 -13.58 21.75
C PRO A 85 25.15 -13.62 20.92
N ASN A 86 25.73 -14.81 20.74
CA ASN A 86 26.94 -15.03 19.94
C ASN A 86 26.75 -16.17 18.92
N GLY A 87 25.49 -16.50 18.63
CA GLY A 87 25.14 -17.61 17.75
C GLY A 87 25.22 -17.23 16.27
N LYS A 88 25.41 -18.24 15.42
CA LYS A 88 25.41 -18.08 13.95
C LYS A 88 24.10 -17.46 13.44
N THR A 89 22.96 -17.75 14.06
CA THR A 89 21.66 -17.15 13.72
C THR A 89 21.70 -15.63 13.87
N LEU A 90 22.23 -15.09 14.97
CA LEU A 90 22.32 -13.65 15.19
C LEU A 90 23.29 -13.00 14.20
N GLY A 91 24.46 -13.62 13.99
CA GLY A 91 25.44 -13.15 13.01
C GLY A 91 24.85 -13.08 11.59
N LYS A 92 24.05 -14.07 11.18
CA LYS A 92 23.37 -14.07 9.87
C LYS A 92 22.28 -13.02 9.78
N LEU A 93 21.46 -12.85 10.82
CA LEU A 93 20.47 -11.78 10.89
C LEU A 93 21.12 -10.40 10.75
N ASP A 94 22.19 -10.13 11.48
CA ASP A 94 22.94 -8.88 11.38
C ASP A 94 23.58 -8.66 10.00
N ALA A 95 24.17 -9.72 9.43
CA ALA A 95 24.78 -9.62 8.10
C ALA A 95 23.74 -9.25 7.03
N LEU A 96 22.56 -9.88 7.07
CA LEU A 96 21.49 -9.61 6.10
C LEU A 96 20.81 -8.26 6.34
N ALA A 97 20.60 -7.88 7.61
CA ALA A 97 19.96 -6.61 7.96
C ALA A 97 20.91 -5.40 7.85
N GLY A 98 22.23 -5.64 7.92
CA GLY A 98 23.29 -4.63 7.83
C GLY A 98 23.94 -4.53 6.46
N ALA A 99 23.81 -5.53 5.59
CA ALA A 99 24.14 -5.38 4.18
C ALA A 99 23.30 -4.22 3.63
N PRO A 100 23.90 -3.21 2.97
CA PRO A 100 23.17 -2.10 2.38
C PRO A 100 22.29 -2.69 1.29
N SER A 101 21.05 -3.07 1.63
CA SER A 101 20.14 -3.94 0.87
C SER A 101 20.65 -4.04 -0.55
N GLY A 102 21.51 -5.05 -0.81
CA GLY A 102 22.07 -5.22 -2.14
C GLY A 102 20.91 -5.22 -3.13
N PRO A 103 21.12 -4.92 -4.42
CA PRO A 103 20.06 -5.21 -5.40
C PRO A 103 19.53 -6.59 -5.03
N LEU A 104 18.25 -6.64 -4.62
CA LEU A 104 17.64 -7.88 -4.13
C LEU A 104 18.06 -8.93 -5.15
N PRO A 105 18.66 -10.07 -4.73
CA PRO A 105 18.90 -11.14 -5.67
C PRO A 105 17.57 -11.32 -6.36
N VAL A 106 17.56 -11.16 -7.69
CA VAL A 106 16.39 -11.44 -8.53
C VAL A 106 16.05 -12.87 -8.16
N GLY A 107 15.10 -13.03 -7.24
CA GLY A 107 14.68 -14.35 -6.82
C GLY A 107 14.21 -15.04 -8.08
N PRO A 108 14.29 -16.37 -8.17
CA PRO A 108 13.83 -17.11 -9.35
C PRO A 108 12.32 -16.94 -9.65
N GLY A 109 11.60 -16.04 -8.97
CA GLY A 109 10.22 -15.64 -9.25
C GLY A 109 10.03 -14.23 -9.82
N GLY A 110 11.10 -13.46 -10.08
CA GLY A 110 11.00 -12.25 -10.90
C GLY A 110 10.82 -12.65 -12.36
N THR A 111 9.76 -12.19 -13.02
CA THR A 111 9.66 -12.38 -14.48
C THR A 111 10.76 -11.58 -15.15
N ASN A 112 11.34 -12.08 -16.24
CA ASN A 112 12.27 -11.30 -17.05
C ASN A 112 11.66 -9.91 -17.34
N PRO A 113 12.44 -8.82 -17.18
CA PRO A 113 11.95 -7.51 -17.52
C PRO A 113 11.49 -7.45 -18.98
N GLU A 114 10.35 -6.81 -19.22
CA GLU A 114 9.80 -6.64 -20.58
C GLU A 114 9.77 -5.17 -20.95
N LEU A 115 10.05 -4.87 -22.22
CA LEU A 115 9.93 -3.54 -22.77
C LEU A 115 8.48 -3.29 -23.23
N ILE A 116 7.70 -2.55 -22.44
CA ILE A 116 6.32 -2.17 -22.76
C ILE A 116 6.27 -0.66 -23.00
N HIS A 117 5.88 -0.23 -24.21
CA HIS A 117 5.87 1.18 -24.62
C HIS A 117 7.22 1.90 -24.39
N GLY A 118 8.35 1.19 -24.55
CA GLY A 118 9.68 1.75 -24.30
C GLY A 118 9.97 2.00 -22.82
N MET A 119 9.33 1.25 -21.92
CA MET A 119 9.61 1.22 -20.47
C MET A 119 9.94 -0.22 -20.10
N LEU A 120 10.97 -0.43 -19.31
CA LEU A 120 11.30 -1.76 -18.82
C LEU A 120 10.45 -2.02 -17.57
N VAL A 121 9.54 -2.98 -17.66
CA VAL A 121 8.58 -3.34 -16.61
C VAL A 121 8.91 -4.73 -16.10
N GLU A 122 9.14 -4.84 -14.79
CA GLU A 122 9.51 -6.08 -14.12
C GLU A 122 8.61 -6.33 -12.91
N GLN A 123 8.09 -7.56 -12.80
CA GLN A 123 7.34 -7.98 -11.63
C GLN A 123 8.28 -8.42 -10.51
N MET A 124 8.21 -7.75 -9.35
CA MET A 124 9.17 -7.87 -8.25
C MET A 124 8.64 -8.61 -7.02
N ASN A 125 7.44 -9.18 -7.11
CA ASN A 125 6.87 -9.98 -6.02
C ASN A 125 6.76 -11.46 -6.45
N PRO A 126 7.61 -12.37 -5.94
CA PRO A 126 7.52 -13.80 -6.25
C PRO A 126 6.21 -14.42 -5.74
N ASP A 127 5.66 -13.88 -4.65
CA ASP A 127 4.41 -14.38 -4.05
C ASP A 127 3.15 -14.01 -4.85
N ALA A 128 3.30 -13.22 -5.92
CA ALA A 128 2.18 -12.85 -6.79
C ALA A 128 1.58 -14.04 -7.55
N ALA A 129 2.16 -15.24 -7.46
CA ALA A 129 1.59 -16.46 -8.03
C ALA A 129 0.31 -16.92 -7.31
N VAL A 130 0.11 -16.54 -6.05
CA VAL A 130 -1.03 -16.99 -5.23
C VAL A 130 -1.97 -15.82 -4.94
N PRO A 131 -3.29 -15.98 -5.12
CA PRO A 131 -4.23 -14.94 -4.73
C PRO A 131 -4.24 -14.78 -3.21
N VAL A 132 -4.22 -13.54 -2.75
CA VAL A 132 -4.44 -13.19 -1.35
C VAL A 132 -5.93 -13.22 -1.05
N VAL A 133 -6.30 -13.87 0.05
CA VAL A 133 -7.65 -13.84 0.62
C VAL A 133 -7.58 -13.08 1.94
N GLU A 134 -8.18 -11.91 1.98
CA GLU A 134 -8.16 -11.05 3.18
C GLU A 134 -9.56 -10.69 3.64
N LYS A 135 -9.74 -10.66 4.97
CA LYS A 135 -10.96 -10.16 5.63
C LYS A 135 -10.67 -8.80 6.25
N LYS A 136 -11.50 -7.80 5.98
CA LYS A 136 -11.40 -6.45 6.56
C LYS A 136 -12.75 -5.98 7.08
N MET A 137 -12.71 -5.13 8.11
CA MET A 137 -13.85 -4.28 8.46
C MET A 137 -13.81 -3.04 7.58
N VAL A 138 -14.95 -2.66 7.01
CA VAL A 138 -15.09 -1.48 6.15
C VAL A 138 -16.29 -0.66 6.60
N LEU A 139 -16.37 0.59 6.15
CA LEU A 139 -17.53 1.44 6.41
C LEU A 139 -18.68 1.01 5.49
N ALA A 140 -19.85 0.75 6.08
CA ALA A 140 -21.08 0.62 5.32
C ALA A 140 -21.48 1.98 4.72
N PRO A 141 -22.30 2.01 3.64
CA PRO A 141 -22.87 3.26 3.15
C PRO A 141 -23.50 4.09 4.28
N PHE A 142 -23.05 5.32 4.46
CA PHE A 142 -23.50 6.16 5.55
C PHE A 142 -24.88 6.76 5.27
N ILE A 143 -25.75 6.69 6.27
CA ILE A 143 -27.10 7.28 6.26
C ILE A 143 -27.07 8.49 7.20
N PRO A 144 -27.33 9.72 6.69
CA PRO A 144 -27.37 10.92 7.53
C PRO A 144 -28.29 10.75 8.74
N GLY A 145 -27.81 11.16 9.92
CA GLY A 145 -28.54 11.04 11.19
C GLY A 145 -28.37 9.71 11.91
N MET A 146 -27.82 8.67 11.26
CA MET A 146 -27.52 7.39 11.91
C MET A 146 -26.05 7.28 12.32
N PRO A 147 -25.71 6.44 13.32
CA PRO A 147 -24.32 6.06 13.57
C PRO A 147 -23.72 5.36 12.35
N ALA A 148 -22.44 5.61 12.07
CA ALA A 148 -21.75 4.88 11.02
C ALA A 148 -21.52 3.42 11.46
N MET A 149 -21.71 2.49 10.53
CA MET A 149 -21.60 1.05 10.79
C MET A 149 -20.39 0.46 10.08
N GLN A 150 -19.79 -0.56 10.69
CA GLN A 150 -18.81 -1.39 10.02
C GLN A 150 -19.39 -2.73 9.61
N VAL A 151 -18.99 -3.20 8.44
CA VAL A 151 -19.33 -4.54 7.97
C VAL A 151 -18.04 -5.30 7.61
N PRO A 152 -17.97 -6.61 7.87
CA PRO A 152 -16.87 -7.42 7.40
C PRO A 152 -17.03 -7.66 5.89
N VAL A 153 -15.92 -7.57 5.16
CA VAL A 153 -15.83 -7.98 3.76
C VAL A 153 -14.66 -8.93 3.58
N VAL A 154 -14.79 -9.81 2.58
CA VAL A 154 -13.72 -10.71 2.15
C VAL A 154 -13.40 -10.38 0.70
N GLY A 155 -12.14 -10.09 0.43
CA GLY A 155 -11.64 -9.82 -0.91
C GLY A 155 -10.62 -10.89 -1.31
N VAL A 156 -10.67 -11.30 -2.57
CA VAL A 156 -9.69 -12.21 -3.19
C VAL A 156 -9.03 -11.47 -4.35
N PHE A 157 -7.70 -11.34 -4.32
CA PHE A 157 -6.96 -10.60 -5.37
C PHE A 157 -5.52 -11.09 -5.51
N TYR A 158 -4.94 -10.91 -6.68
CA TYR A 158 -3.51 -11.10 -6.92
C TYR A 158 -2.76 -9.78 -6.66
N PRO A 159 -1.77 -9.74 -5.74
CA PRO A 159 -0.95 -8.57 -5.51
C PRO A 159 0.31 -8.56 -6.39
N PHE A 160 0.39 -7.62 -7.32
CA PHE A 160 1.57 -7.38 -8.14
C PHE A 160 2.36 -6.17 -7.65
N ARG A 161 3.70 -6.23 -7.72
CA ARG A 161 4.60 -5.13 -7.40
C ARG A 161 5.54 -4.92 -8.57
N PHE A 162 5.22 -3.97 -9.44
CA PHE A 162 6.05 -3.71 -10.60
C PHE A 162 7.12 -2.67 -10.28
N ARG A 163 8.33 -2.95 -10.76
CA ARG A 163 9.37 -1.95 -11.00
C ARG A 163 9.25 -1.50 -12.45
N ILE A 164 9.23 -0.18 -12.66
CA ILE A 164 9.19 0.43 -13.97
C ILE A 164 10.46 1.27 -14.11
N GLU A 165 11.32 0.91 -15.04
CA GLU A 165 12.46 1.72 -15.42
C GLU A 165 12.08 2.60 -16.62
N LYS A 166 12.15 3.92 -16.39
CA LYS A 166 11.85 4.96 -17.39
C LYS A 166 12.71 6.18 -17.10
N ASP A 167 13.22 6.82 -18.15
CA ASP A 167 14.02 8.05 -18.07
C ASP A 167 15.21 7.93 -17.10
N GLY A 168 15.86 6.75 -17.10
CA GLY A 168 16.99 6.43 -16.22
C GLY A 168 16.65 6.28 -14.74
N ARG A 169 15.37 6.10 -14.39
CA ARG A 169 14.88 6.00 -13.01
C ARG A 169 13.99 4.79 -12.79
N ASN A 170 14.04 4.26 -11.57
CA ASN A 170 13.12 3.23 -11.10
C ASN A 170 11.91 3.88 -10.44
N TYR A 171 10.73 3.45 -10.87
CA TYR A 171 9.47 3.74 -10.22
C TYR A 171 8.80 2.45 -9.75
N TRP A 172 7.92 2.57 -8.77
CA TRP A 172 7.28 1.43 -8.13
C TRP A 172 5.77 1.59 -8.09
N VAL A 173 5.07 0.52 -8.45
CA VAL A 173 3.61 0.47 -8.42
C VAL A 173 3.13 -0.85 -7.84
N GLY A 174 2.12 -0.78 -6.97
CA GLY A 174 1.37 -1.94 -6.52
C GLY A 174 0.12 -2.08 -7.38
N VAL A 175 -0.24 -3.30 -7.78
CA VAL A 175 -1.50 -3.56 -8.47
C VAL A 175 -2.21 -4.71 -7.78
N ALA A 176 -3.50 -4.53 -7.49
CA ALA A 176 -4.37 -5.59 -7.00
C ALA A 176 -5.40 -5.88 -8.09
N ALA A 177 -5.43 -7.13 -8.57
CA ALA A 177 -6.38 -7.58 -9.57
C ALA A 177 -7.24 -8.70 -9.00
N SER A 178 -8.57 -8.57 -9.09
CA SER A 178 -9.46 -9.67 -8.74
C SER A 178 -9.24 -10.83 -9.70
N PRO A 179 -9.32 -12.11 -9.27
CA PRO A 179 -9.31 -13.26 -10.18
C PRO A 179 -10.43 -13.20 -11.23
N LEU A 180 -11.47 -12.42 -10.97
CA LEU A 180 -12.60 -12.22 -11.86
C LEU A 180 -12.41 -11.04 -12.83
N THR A 181 -11.32 -10.28 -12.73
CA THR A 181 -11.05 -9.15 -13.63
C THR A 181 -10.82 -9.64 -15.05
N SER A 182 -11.77 -9.34 -15.93
CA SER A 182 -11.70 -9.62 -17.38
C SER A 182 -11.56 -8.35 -18.22
N ASP A 183 -11.97 -7.19 -17.70
CA ASP A 183 -11.89 -5.92 -18.39
C ASP A 183 -10.68 -5.11 -17.91
N PHE A 184 -9.74 -4.88 -18.84
CA PHE A 184 -8.52 -4.10 -18.64
C PHE A 184 -8.61 -2.72 -19.35
N THR A 185 -9.76 -2.36 -19.92
CA THR A 185 -10.01 -1.01 -20.47
C THR A 185 -10.14 0.05 -19.37
N GLN A 186 -10.20 -0.37 -18.11
CA GLN A 186 -10.47 0.53 -17.00
C GLN A 186 -9.75 0.12 -15.71
N ALA A 187 -9.46 1.12 -14.89
CA ALA A 187 -8.73 0.92 -13.64
C ALA A 187 -9.11 1.95 -12.58
N GLN A 188 -8.99 1.54 -11.32
CA GLN A 188 -9.02 2.43 -10.17
C GLN A 188 -7.60 2.76 -9.74
N ILE A 189 -7.30 4.04 -9.57
CA ILE A 189 -6.03 4.53 -9.06
C ILE A 189 -6.25 4.96 -7.62
N PHE A 190 -5.51 4.39 -6.67
CA PHE A 190 -5.50 4.86 -5.29
C PHE A 190 -4.16 5.48 -4.93
N ILE A 191 -4.22 6.75 -4.55
CA ILE A 191 -3.08 7.57 -4.21
C ILE A 191 -2.89 7.55 -2.68
N HIS A 192 -1.78 6.98 -2.23
CA HIS A 192 -1.48 6.85 -0.82
C HIS A 192 -1.13 8.20 -0.15
N PRO A 193 -1.28 8.32 1.19
CA PRO A 193 -0.76 9.47 1.95
C PRO A 193 0.74 9.66 1.79
N THR A 194 1.23 10.87 2.02
CA THR A 194 2.65 11.19 1.90
C THR A 194 3.55 10.26 2.73
N PRO A 195 4.73 9.87 2.21
CA PRO A 195 5.73 9.14 2.99
C PRO A 195 6.14 9.86 4.28
N THR A 196 5.98 11.19 4.35
CA THR A 196 6.08 11.96 5.59
C THR A 196 4.69 12.16 6.19
N GLN A 197 4.41 11.56 7.35
CA GLN A 197 3.12 11.64 8.05
C GLN A 197 3.26 12.49 9.30
N GLY A 198 2.80 13.74 9.22
CA GLY A 198 3.04 14.74 10.27
C GLY A 198 4.55 15.02 10.41
N LYS A 199 5.13 14.67 11.56
CA LYS A 199 6.57 14.82 11.83
C LYS A 199 7.37 13.53 11.60
N VAL A 200 6.72 12.44 11.19
CA VAL A 200 7.36 11.13 11.06
C VAL A 200 7.62 10.83 9.58
N VAL A 201 8.88 10.65 9.23
CA VAL A 201 9.28 10.14 7.91
C VAL A 201 9.10 8.63 7.92
N VAL A 202 8.05 8.15 7.26
CA VAL A 202 7.73 6.72 7.14
C VAL A 202 8.66 6.07 6.12
N ALA A 203 8.91 6.71 4.98
CA ALA A 203 9.83 6.26 3.94
C ALA A 203 10.60 7.42 3.32
N THR A 204 11.89 7.19 3.01
CA THR A 204 12.78 8.23 2.46
C THR A 204 12.90 8.12 0.94
N VAL A 205 13.22 9.23 0.29
CA VAL A 205 13.53 9.27 -1.15
C VAL A 205 14.77 8.42 -1.47
N GLY A 206 15.78 8.41 -0.58
CA GLY A 206 17.02 7.65 -0.78
C GLY A 206 16.81 6.13 -0.86
N ASP A 207 15.78 5.61 -0.19
CA ASP A 207 15.43 4.19 -0.21
C ASP A 207 14.53 3.81 -1.41
N TYR A 208 13.96 4.79 -2.11
CA TYR A 208 12.97 4.57 -3.17
C TYR A 208 13.50 3.78 -4.37
N PRO A 209 14.72 4.01 -4.90
CA PRO A 209 15.21 3.27 -6.07
C PRO A 209 15.25 1.75 -5.89
N ARG A 210 15.36 1.28 -4.63
CA ARG A 210 15.38 -0.14 -4.24
C ARG A 210 14.07 -0.60 -3.57
N PHE A 211 13.09 0.28 -3.42
CA PHE A 211 11.88 0.06 -2.62
C PHE A 211 12.17 -0.46 -1.20
N ALA A 212 13.22 0.07 -0.57
CA ALA A 212 13.74 -0.42 0.70
C ALA A 212 13.19 0.36 1.91
N GLY A 213 13.64 -0.02 3.10
CA GLY A 213 13.36 0.71 4.34
C GLY A 213 11.86 0.90 4.59
N GLY A 214 11.43 2.16 4.61
CA GLY A 214 10.05 2.54 4.89
C GLY A 214 9.00 2.17 3.84
N TRP A 215 9.42 1.85 2.61
CA TRP A 215 8.50 1.64 1.50
C TRP A 215 7.58 0.43 1.67
N ASN A 216 8.03 -0.61 2.40
CA ASN A 216 7.17 -1.73 2.80
C ASN A 216 6.02 -1.30 3.73
N LYS A 217 6.16 -0.21 4.49
CA LYS A 217 5.06 0.35 5.29
C LYS A 217 4.04 1.09 4.44
N ILE A 218 4.45 1.60 3.28
CA ILE A 218 3.52 2.20 2.30
C ILE A 218 2.84 1.09 1.49
N TRP A 219 3.54 0.00 1.19
CA TRP A 219 2.98 -1.18 0.51
C TRP A 219 1.68 -1.69 1.15
N ARG A 220 1.51 -1.57 2.48
CA ARG A 220 0.30 -1.97 3.22
C ARG A 220 -1.01 -1.41 2.67
N TYR A 221 -0.97 -0.28 1.95
CA TYR A 221 -2.17 0.29 1.33
C TYR A 221 -2.71 -0.62 0.23
N LEU A 222 -1.85 -1.35 -0.50
CA LEU A 222 -2.29 -2.25 -1.55
C LEU A 222 -3.22 -3.36 -1.02
N PRO A 223 -2.84 -4.20 -0.03
CA PRO A 223 -3.76 -5.22 0.47
C PRO A 223 -4.98 -4.62 1.18
N THR A 224 -4.81 -3.49 1.87
CA THR A 224 -5.92 -2.81 2.57
C THR A 224 -7.00 -2.33 1.61
N ILE A 225 -6.61 -1.68 0.51
CA ILE A 225 -7.52 -1.12 -0.49
C ILE A 225 -7.94 -2.18 -1.50
N GLY A 226 -7.02 -3.07 -1.88
CA GLY A 226 -7.27 -4.21 -2.78
C GLY A 226 -8.34 -5.15 -2.25
N THR A 227 -8.33 -5.44 -0.95
CA THR A 227 -9.41 -6.23 -0.31
C THR A 227 -10.77 -5.55 -0.48
N GLN A 228 -10.83 -4.23 -0.27
CA GLN A 228 -12.07 -3.46 -0.35
C GLN A 228 -12.60 -3.37 -1.78
N MET A 229 -11.70 -3.23 -2.76
CA MET A 229 -12.04 -3.29 -4.17
C MET A 229 -12.56 -4.68 -4.57
N ALA A 230 -11.78 -5.73 -4.28
CA ALA A 230 -12.06 -7.08 -4.71
C ALA A 230 -13.34 -7.67 -4.10
N ALA A 231 -13.74 -7.18 -2.93
CA ALA A 231 -15.02 -7.53 -2.30
C ALA A 231 -16.25 -6.98 -3.05
N VAL A 232 -16.07 -5.99 -3.93
CA VAL A 232 -17.18 -5.31 -4.62
C VAL A 232 -17.19 -5.58 -6.11
N ARG A 233 -16.05 -5.46 -6.79
CA ARG A 233 -16.00 -5.50 -8.25
C ARG A 233 -14.77 -6.22 -8.83
N PRO A 234 -14.93 -6.86 -10.00
CA PRO A 234 -13.83 -7.42 -10.78
C PRO A 234 -13.05 -6.36 -11.56
N THR A 235 -12.44 -5.39 -10.88
CA THR A 235 -11.65 -4.32 -11.52
C THR A 235 -10.17 -4.41 -11.13
N LEU A 236 -9.33 -3.61 -11.78
CA LEU A 236 -7.96 -3.34 -11.35
C LEU A 236 -7.91 -2.20 -10.35
N LEU A 237 -7.08 -2.36 -9.32
CA LEU A 237 -6.61 -1.30 -8.45
C LEU A 237 -5.11 -1.09 -8.68
N ILE A 238 -4.71 0.14 -8.96
CA ILE A 238 -3.32 0.56 -9.13
C ILE A 238 -2.97 1.56 -8.02
N VAL A 239 -1.89 1.28 -7.30
CA VAL A 239 -1.35 2.11 -6.21
C VAL A 239 0.05 2.56 -6.61
N PRO A 240 0.21 3.73 -7.26
CA PRO A 240 1.53 4.27 -7.54
C PRO A 240 2.21 4.68 -6.24
N PHE A 241 3.42 4.17 -5.99
CA PHE A 241 4.21 4.57 -4.83
C PHE A 241 5.04 5.80 -5.15
N MET A 242 4.75 6.91 -4.50
CA MET A 242 5.27 8.23 -4.85
C MET A 242 6.06 8.85 -3.69
N PRO A 243 7.35 9.19 -3.90
CA PRO A 243 8.15 9.91 -2.91
C PRO A 243 7.68 11.36 -2.80
N ASP A 244 7.99 12.05 -1.70
CA ASP A 244 7.52 13.42 -1.46
C ASP A 244 7.79 14.41 -2.62
N PRO A 245 8.94 14.37 -3.33
CA PRO A 245 9.15 15.24 -4.49
C PRO A 245 8.19 15.00 -5.65
N ALA A 246 7.46 13.87 -5.72
CA ALA A 246 6.49 13.59 -6.78
C ALA A 246 5.18 14.38 -6.65
N ARG A 247 5.02 15.19 -5.60
CA ARG A 247 3.90 16.13 -5.45
C ARG A 247 3.91 17.22 -6.52
N ASP A 248 5.07 17.49 -7.09
CA ASP A 248 5.22 18.36 -8.24
C ASP A 248 5.02 17.52 -9.53
N PRO A 249 4.05 17.88 -10.40
CA PRO A 249 3.81 17.16 -11.65
C PRO A 249 5.02 17.15 -12.60
N GLU A 250 5.92 18.12 -12.52
CA GLU A 250 7.11 18.21 -13.38
C GLU A 250 8.32 17.47 -12.79
N SER A 251 8.19 16.99 -11.56
CA SER A 251 9.26 16.28 -10.87
C SER A 251 9.68 15.02 -11.61
N ALA A 252 10.99 14.82 -11.76
CA ALA A 252 11.53 13.56 -12.24
C ALA A 252 11.22 12.37 -11.31
N TRP A 253 10.75 12.63 -10.08
CA TRP A 253 10.27 11.60 -9.15
C TRP A 253 8.80 11.22 -9.35
N ASN A 254 8.05 11.98 -10.13
CA ASN A 254 6.68 11.64 -10.49
C ASN A 254 6.71 10.68 -11.68
N MET A 255 6.27 9.43 -11.50
CA MET A 255 6.30 8.42 -12.56
C MET A 255 5.48 8.80 -13.80
N PHE A 256 4.55 9.74 -13.68
CA PHE A 256 3.66 10.18 -14.76
C PHE A 256 4.10 11.51 -15.40
N SER A 257 5.20 12.13 -14.95
CA SER A 257 5.63 13.45 -15.45
C SER A 257 5.96 13.43 -16.96
N THR A 258 6.43 12.29 -17.46
CA THR A 258 6.62 12.02 -18.89
C THR A 258 5.67 10.92 -19.35
N ARG A 259 5.08 11.04 -20.54
CA ARG A 259 4.27 9.96 -21.17
C ARG A 259 3.24 9.31 -20.20
N PRO A 260 2.37 10.11 -19.53
CA PRO A 260 1.51 9.64 -18.45
C PRO A 260 0.59 8.50 -18.88
N VAL A 261 -0.02 8.62 -20.06
CA VAL A 261 -0.98 7.64 -20.60
C VAL A 261 -0.28 6.33 -20.96
N GLU A 262 0.90 6.40 -21.58
CA GLU A 262 1.69 5.24 -21.94
C GLU A 262 2.20 4.53 -20.70
N THR A 263 2.66 5.26 -19.67
CA THR A 263 3.08 4.66 -18.39
C THR A 263 1.93 3.90 -17.74
N LEU A 264 0.73 4.49 -17.70
CA LEU A 264 -0.42 3.78 -17.13
C LEU A 264 -0.84 2.57 -17.97
N SER A 265 -0.80 2.70 -19.30
CA SER A 265 -1.09 1.60 -20.23
C SER A 265 -0.08 0.46 -20.10
N ALA A 266 1.20 0.77 -19.84
CA ALA A 266 2.24 -0.23 -19.58
C ALA A 266 1.96 -1.04 -18.31
N ILE A 267 1.52 -0.38 -17.23
CA ILE A 267 1.15 -1.03 -15.96
C ILE A 267 -0.02 -1.99 -16.16
N VAL A 268 -1.06 -1.55 -16.87
CA VAL A 268 -2.24 -2.35 -17.17
C VAL A 268 -1.90 -3.55 -18.06
N THR A 269 -1.07 -3.34 -19.09
CA THR A 269 -0.60 -4.40 -19.99
C THR A 269 0.22 -5.46 -19.25
N ALA A 270 1.17 -5.03 -18.41
CA ALA A 270 1.95 -5.94 -17.57
C ALA A 270 1.04 -6.74 -16.63
N THR A 271 0.05 -6.09 -16.01
CA THR A 271 -0.91 -6.76 -15.13
C THR A 271 -1.75 -7.79 -15.89
N HIS A 272 -2.26 -7.45 -17.07
CA HIS A 272 -3.03 -8.37 -17.90
C HIS A 272 -2.21 -9.61 -18.26
N ARG A 273 -0.95 -9.41 -18.68
CA ARG A 273 -0.01 -10.50 -18.98
C ARG A 273 0.20 -11.41 -17.77
N GLU A 274 0.48 -10.83 -16.60
CA GLU A 274 0.65 -11.60 -15.36
C GLU A 274 -0.61 -12.38 -14.99
N MET A 275 -1.79 -11.78 -15.12
CA MET A 275 -3.06 -12.44 -14.87
C MET A 275 -3.30 -13.60 -15.85
N ALA A 276 -3.03 -13.39 -17.14
CA ALA A 276 -3.19 -14.39 -18.20
C ALA A 276 -2.28 -15.61 -18.03
N ALA A 277 -1.11 -15.43 -17.41
CA ALA A 277 -0.21 -16.54 -17.09
C ALA A 277 -0.71 -17.40 -15.92
N ARG A 278 -1.60 -16.87 -15.07
CA ARG A 278 -2.05 -17.50 -13.82
C ARG A 278 -3.45 -18.07 -13.91
N LEU A 279 -4.30 -17.46 -14.71
CA LEU A 279 -5.71 -17.80 -14.83
C LEU A 279 -6.01 -18.26 -16.26
N PRO A 280 -6.85 -19.28 -16.43
CA PRO A 280 -7.44 -19.58 -17.73
C PRO A 280 -8.41 -18.45 -18.09
N ILE A 281 -7.90 -17.35 -18.65
CA ILE A 281 -8.72 -16.23 -19.12
C ILE A 281 -9.51 -16.71 -20.33
N THR A 282 -10.82 -16.87 -20.15
CA THR A 282 -11.80 -17.19 -21.19
C THR A 282 -12.26 -15.88 -21.84
N GLY A 283 -11.35 -15.21 -22.54
CA GLY A 283 -11.64 -13.93 -23.20
C GLY A 283 -10.55 -13.51 -24.20
N PRO A 284 -10.85 -12.60 -25.13
CA PRO A 284 -9.87 -12.13 -26.11
C PRO A 284 -8.67 -11.50 -25.42
N ARG A 285 -7.47 -12.05 -25.68
CA ARG A 285 -6.17 -11.63 -25.11
C ARG A 285 -5.67 -10.26 -25.58
N GLN A 286 -6.51 -9.45 -26.22
CA GLN A 286 -6.08 -8.19 -26.81
C GLN A 286 -5.78 -7.19 -25.69
N PRO A 287 -4.61 -6.51 -25.70
CA PRO A 287 -4.34 -5.41 -24.79
C PRO A 287 -5.39 -4.33 -25.05
N HIS A 288 -6.32 -4.21 -24.12
CA HIS A 288 -7.36 -3.21 -24.21
C HIS A 288 -6.73 -1.84 -23.96
N LYS A 289 -6.85 -0.93 -24.94
CA LYS A 289 -6.50 0.48 -24.76
C LYS A 289 -7.29 1.01 -23.56
N LEU A 290 -6.59 1.56 -22.57
CA LEU A 290 -7.22 2.17 -21.41
C LEU A 290 -8.18 3.28 -21.86
N GLN A 291 -9.42 3.22 -21.41
CA GLN A 291 -10.50 4.14 -21.76
C GLN A 291 -10.91 5.00 -20.58
N ARG A 292 -10.93 4.44 -19.36
CA ARG A 292 -11.51 5.11 -18.20
C ARG A 292 -10.72 4.82 -16.93
N ILE A 293 -10.50 5.84 -16.12
CA ILE A 293 -9.89 5.70 -14.80
C ILE A 293 -10.69 6.44 -13.74
N GLY A 294 -10.77 5.80 -12.57
CA GLY A 294 -11.19 6.44 -11.33
C GLY A 294 -9.94 6.77 -10.52
N VAL A 295 -9.91 7.93 -9.86
CA VAL A 295 -8.74 8.34 -9.04
C VAL A 295 -9.20 8.70 -7.64
N ALA A 296 -8.69 8.01 -6.64
CA ALA A 296 -9.00 8.26 -5.24
C ALA A 296 -7.74 8.60 -4.46
N SER A 297 -7.85 9.47 -3.44
CA SER A 297 -6.77 9.66 -2.47
C SER A 297 -7.30 9.79 -1.06
N TYR A 298 -6.39 9.64 -0.10
CA TYR A 298 -6.64 9.84 1.31
C TYR A 298 -5.56 10.76 1.90
N SER A 299 -5.98 11.64 2.82
CA SER A 299 -5.08 12.50 3.59
C SER A 299 -4.20 13.38 2.71
N SER A 300 -2.95 13.60 3.09
CA SER A 300 -1.95 14.30 2.29
C SER A 300 -1.68 13.68 0.90
N GLY A 301 -2.25 12.51 0.57
CA GLY A 301 -2.21 11.96 -0.78
C GLY A 301 -2.86 12.87 -1.84
N ILE A 302 -3.67 13.83 -1.41
CA ILE A 302 -4.32 14.81 -2.28
C ILE A 302 -3.36 15.60 -3.16
N TYR A 303 -2.13 15.85 -2.69
CA TYR A 303 -1.11 16.56 -3.48
C TYR A 303 -0.68 15.74 -4.70
N PHE A 304 -0.44 14.44 -4.50
CA PHE A 304 -0.09 13.58 -5.61
C PHE A 304 -1.29 13.34 -6.53
N GLN A 305 -2.51 13.26 -5.96
CA GLN A 305 -3.72 13.18 -6.78
C GLN A 305 -3.86 14.42 -7.66
N GLN A 306 -3.62 15.62 -7.13
CA GLN A 306 -3.68 16.84 -7.93
C GLN A 306 -2.59 16.85 -9.02
N ALA A 307 -1.35 16.47 -8.70
CA ALA A 307 -0.29 16.33 -9.69
C ALA A 307 -0.65 15.33 -10.79
N PHE A 308 -1.21 14.18 -10.42
CA PHE A 308 -1.70 13.16 -11.34
C PHE A 308 -2.82 13.73 -12.24
N LEU A 309 -3.83 14.37 -11.66
CA LEU A 309 -4.95 14.94 -12.43
C LEU A 309 -4.50 16.03 -13.40
N ASN A 310 -3.49 16.82 -13.05
CA ASN A 310 -2.90 17.81 -13.97
C ASN A 310 -2.24 17.13 -15.18
N LEU A 311 -1.50 16.04 -14.95
CA LEU A 311 -0.83 15.29 -16.02
C LEU A 311 -1.81 14.54 -16.93
N PHE A 312 -2.99 14.17 -16.40
CA PHE A 312 -4.05 13.50 -17.14
C PHE A 312 -5.13 14.45 -17.67
N ALA A 313 -5.00 15.76 -17.44
CA ALA A 313 -5.92 16.75 -17.97
C ALA A 313 -5.92 16.72 -19.51
N GLY A 314 -7.10 16.76 -20.12
CA GLY A 314 -7.24 16.71 -21.58
C GLY A 314 -7.12 15.31 -22.21
N THR A 315 -6.69 14.28 -21.47
CA THR A 315 -6.59 12.90 -22.00
C THR A 315 -7.94 12.24 -22.23
N GLY A 316 -9.00 12.72 -21.57
CA GLY A 316 -10.34 12.12 -21.58
C GLY A 316 -10.47 10.84 -20.73
N LEU A 317 -9.40 10.35 -20.10
CA LEU A 317 -9.41 9.09 -19.34
C LEU A 317 -10.07 9.22 -17.96
N VAL A 318 -9.92 10.37 -17.29
CA VAL A 318 -10.42 10.53 -15.91
C VAL A 318 -11.94 10.62 -15.92
N ALA A 319 -12.60 9.56 -15.47
CA ALA A 319 -14.07 9.47 -15.42
C ALA A 319 -14.62 9.87 -14.06
N GLU A 320 -13.85 9.66 -12.98
CA GLU A 320 -14.26 10.03 -11.63
C GLU A 320 -13.07 10.28 -10.71
N THR A 321 -13.32 11.05 -9.65
CA THR A 321 -12.34 11.34 -8.63
C THR A 321 -12.97 11.28 -7.23
N PHE A 322 -12.29 10.65 -6.29
CA PHE A 322 -12.66 10.63 -4.88
C PHE A 322 -11.58 11.25 -3.99
N ASP A 323 -12.02 11.95 -2.97
CA ASP A 323 -11.16 12.47 -1.89
C ASP A 323 -11.72 11.99 -0.54
N PHE A 324 -10.90 11.24 0.18
CA PHE A 324 -11.17 10.80 1.54
C PHE A 324 -10.50 11.76 2.53
N ASP A 325 -11.28 12.72 3.01
CA ASP A 325 -10.98 13.59 4.14
C ASP A 325 -9.69 14.43 4.01
N SER A 326 -9.29 14.80 2.79
CA SER A 326 -8.09 15.61 2.56
C SER A 326 -8.35 17.11 2.46
N ARG A 327 -9.44 17.51 1.80
CA ARG A 327 -9.70 18.93 1.47
C ARG A 327 -9.90 19.87 2.66
N TRP A 328 -10.15 19.35 3.86
CA TRP A 328 -10.37 20.15 5.08
C TRP A 328 -9.29 20.00 6.13
N ILE A 329 -8.12 19.47 5.77
CA ILE A 329 -6.95 19.50 6.65
C ILE A 329 -6.53 20.98 6.86
N VAL A 330 -6.71 21.47 8.09
CA VAL A 330 -6.68 22.91 8.48
C VAL A 330 -5.35 23.62 8.16
N ARG A 331 -4.24 22.88 8.00
CA ARG A 331 -2.89 23.46 7.83
C ARG A 331 -2.39 23.53 6.39
N GLU A 332 -3.22 23.14 5.43
CA GLU A 332 -2.78 22.93 4.06
C GLU A 332 -3.39 23.99 3.14
N ARG A 333 -2.55 24.76 2.41
CA ARG A 333 -3.02 25.80 1.48
C ARG A 333 -3.69 25.12 0.29
N LYS A 334 -5.01 25.29 0.21
CA LYS A 334 -5.91 24.64 -0.74
C LYS A 334 -5.87 25.35 -2.08
N LYS A 335 -4.95 24.94 -2.97
CA LYS A 335 -5.03 25.33 -4.37
C LYS A 335 -6.39 24.88 -4.94
N PRO A 336 -7.01 25.66 -5.85
CA PRO A 336 -8.21 25.23 -6.55
C PRO A 336 -7.94 23.89 -7.20
N TRP A 337 -8.86 22.94 -7.03
CA TRP A 337 -8.81 21.70 -7.77
C TRP A 337 -8.95 21.99 -9.25
N VAL A 338 -8.10 21.36 -10.07
CA VAL A 338 -8.30 21.36 -11.52
C VAL A 338 -9.45 20.41 -11.80
N TRP A 339 -10.60 20.99 -12.13
CA TRP A 339 -11.72 20.22 -12.62
C TRP A 339 -11.38 19.72 -14.01
N THR A 340 -11.17 18.42 -14.15
CA THR A 340 -11.43 17.79 -15.45
C THR A 340 -12.93 17.92 -15.68
N THR A 341 -13.35 18.76 -16.62
CA THR A 341 -14.75 19.20 -16.83
C THR A 341 -15.77 18.07 -16.94
N ASN A 342 -15.33 16.84 -17.21
CA ASN A 342 -16.18 15.67 -17.42
C ASN A 342 -16.11 14.60 -16.31
N ALA A 343 -15.25 14.75 -15.30
CA ALA A 343 -15.11 13.73 -14.25
C ALA A 343 -16.11 13.95 -13.12
N ARG A 344 -16.74 12.87 -12.65
CA ARG A 344 -17.54 12.91 -11.43
C ARG A 344 -16.63 13.03 -10.22
N ALA A 345 -16.70 14.15 -9.51
CA ALA A 345 -15.99 14.30 -8.24
C ALA A 345 -16.87 13.85 -7.06
N THR A 346 -16.28 13.27 -6.02
CA THR A 346 -16.96 12.98 -4.75
C THR A 346 -16.01 13.15 -3.56
N TRP A 347 -16.49 13.80 -2.51
CA TRP A 347 -15.76 13.99 -1.26
C TRP A 347 -16.44 13.25 -0.14
N ILE A 348 -15.64 12.59 0.70
CA ILE A 348 -16.08 12.00 1.96
C ILE A 348 -15.24 12.64 3.06
N SER A 349 -15.87 13.37 3.98
CA SER A 349 -15.14 14.06 5.03
C SER A 349 -15.87 14.11 6.36
N GLN A 350 -15.07 14.20 7.42
CA GLN A 350 -15.55 14.49 8.77
C GLN A 350 -15.97 15.95 8.96
N TRP A 351 -15.52 16.84 8.07
CA TRP A 351 -15.81 18.26 8.12
C TRP A 351 -16.96 18.59 7.19
N ALA A 352 -17.85 19.48 7.61
CA ALA A 352 -18.87 20.04 6.74
C ALA A 352 -18.22 20.92 5.65
N PRO A 353 -18.82 21.04 4.46
CA PRO A 353 -18.33 21.98 3.47
C PRO A 353 -18.39 23.40 4.06
N PRO A 354 -17.34 24.22 3.87
CA PRO A 354 -17.31 25.59 4.36
C PRO A 354 -18.47 26.36 3.75
N LYS A 355 -19.20 27.06 4.62
CA LYS A 355 -20.27 27.96 4.20
C LYS A 355 -19.67 29.08 3.33
N PRO A 356 -20.36 29.51 2.27
CA PRO A 356 -20.03 30.78 1.63
C PRO A 356 -20.01 31.90 2.66
N ASP A 357 -19.15 32.90 2.45
CA ASP A 357 -19.17 34.12 3.25
C ASP A 357 -20.48 34.90 3.06
N SER A 358 -20.65 36.00 3.78
CA SER A 358 -21.84 36.85 3.69
C SER A 358 -22.09 37.45 2.30
N HIS A 359 -21.12 37.37 1.39
CA HIS A 359 -21.21 37.83 0.00
C HIS A 359 -21.39 36.67 -0.99
N GLY A 360 -21.64 35.45 -0.49
CA GLY A 360 -21.74 34.25 -1.34
C GLY A 360 -20.39 33.79 -1.90
N ARG A 361 -19.28 34.40 -1.50
CA ARG A 361 -17.94 33.95 -1.89
C ARG A 361 -17.55 32.81 -0.98
N SER A 362 -17.33 31.66 -1.56
CA SER A 362 -16.62 30.60 -0.85
C SER A 362 -15.18 30.62 -1.34
N GLU A 363 -14.22 30.59 -0.41
CA GLU A 363 -12.82 30.27 -0.74
C GLU A 363 -12.71 28.93 -1.50
N TYR A 364 -13.75 28.11 -1.44
CA TYR A 364 -13.79 26.77 -2.00
C TYR A 364 -14.92 26.66 -3.02
N PRO A 365 -14.64 26.14 -4.23
CA PRO A 365 -15.70 25.74 -5.14
C PRO A 365 -16.68 24.82 -4.41
N GLN A 366 -17.97 25.20 -4.40
CA GLN A 366 -18.98 24.37 -3.79
C GLN A 366 -19.06 23.04 -4.57
N PRO A 367 -19.05 21.90 -3.88
CA PRO A 367 -19.17 20.61 -4.53
C PRO A 367 -20.55 20.53 -5.23
N PRO A 368 -20.65 19.96 -6.46
CA PRO A 368 -21.94 19.70 -7.09
C PRO A 368 -22.91 18.97 -6.15
N PRO A 369 -24.22 19.20 -6.22
CA PRO A 369 -25.18 18.48 -5.40
C PRO A 369 -24.95 16.95 -5.45
N GLY A 370 -24.92 16.30 -4.29
CA GLY A 370 -24.72 14.84 -4.18
C GLY A 370 -23.27 14.34 -4.33
N SER A 371 -22.31 15.23 -4.60
CA SER A 371 -20.88 14.91 -4.60
C SER A 371 -20.23 15.00 -3.22
N PHE A 372 -20.96 15.45 -2.19
CA PHE A 372 -20.43 15.58 -0.85
C PHE A 372 -21.07 14.60 0.13
N ILE A 373 -20.25 13.92 0.91
CA ILE A 373 -20.66 13.09 2.03
C ILE A 373 -19.99 13.63 3.30
N HIS A 374 -20.81 14.12 4.22
CA HIS A 374 -20.39 14.52 5.55
C HIS A 374 -20.60 13.36 6.54
N ILE A 375 -19.54 12.89 7.18
CA ILE A 375 -19.58 11.86 8.23
C ILE A 375 -19.05 12.46 9.54
N PRO A 376 -19.90 13.05 10.39
CA PRO A 376 -19.42 13.75 11.56
C PRO A 376 -18.70 12.80 12.53
N ASP A 377 -17.71 13.29 13.28
CA ASP A 377 -16.90 12.50 14.24
C ASP A 377 -17.75 11.62 15.16
N LYS A 378 -18.87 12.15 15.65
CA LYS A 378 -19.81 11.43 16.52
C LYS A 378 -20.37 10.16 15.89
N ALA A 379 -20.53 10.13 14.57
CA ALA A 379 -20.98 8.95 13.84
C ALA A 379 -19.89 7.86 13.78
N LEU A 380 -18.61 8.23 13.88
CA LEU A 380 -17.47 7.33 13.78
C LEU A 380 -16.99 6.77 15.12
N LEU A 381 -17.62 7.13 16.24
CA LEU A 381 -17.20 6.71 17.59
C LEU A 381 -17.12 5.19 17.76
N ARG A 382 -17.99 4.43 17.07
CA ARG A 382 -18.07 2.96 17.15
C ARG A 382 -17.39 2.24 15.97
N VAL A 383 -16.70 2.99 15.11
CA VAL A 383 -16.05 2.48 13.91
C VAL A 383 -14.56 2.32 14.19
N GLY A 384 -14.00 1.13 13.98
CA GLY A 384 -12.57 0.88 14.03
C GLY A 384 -12.00 0.89 15.45
N PRO A 385 -10.66 0.78 15.59
CA PRO A 385 -10.05 0.83 16.91
C PRO A 385 -10.31 2.21 17.56
N PRO A 386 -10.52 2.26 18.89
CA PRO A 386 -10.76 3.51 19.61
C PRO A 386 -9.66 4.55 19.44
N THR A 387 -8.43 4.10 19.14
CA THR A 387 -7.25 4.94 18.94
C THR A 387 -7.14 5.56 17.55
N ALA A 388 -7.96 5.13 16.58
CA ALA A 388 -7.96 5.75 15.25
C ALA A 388 -8.68 7.10 15.30
N THR A 389 -8.09 8.11 14.66
CA THR A 389 -8.77 9.39 14.41
C THR A 389 -9.92 9.20 13.42
N ALA A 390 -10.93 10.08 13.45
CA ALA A 390 -12.01 10.06 12.45
C ALA A 390 -11.45 10.16 11.01
N HIS A 391 -10.44 11.00 10.81
CA HIS A 391 -9.61 11.03 9.61
C HIS A 391 -9.09 9.64 9.18
N GLY A 392 -8.43 8.92 10.10
CA GLY A 392 -7.94 7.56 9.87
C GLY A 392 -9.04 6.55 9.57
N LYS A 393 -10.22 6.70 10.19
CA LYS A 393 -11.37 5.84 9.94
C LYS A 393 -11.94 6.06 8.54
N ILE A 394 -12.13 7.31 8.13
CA ILE A 394 -12.62 7.62 6.78
C ILE A 394 -11.66 7.08 5.72
N GLY A 395 -10.37 7.39 5.83
CA GLY A 395 -9.36 6.97 4.87
C GLY A 395 -9.21 5.48 4.68
N ASN A 396 -9.20 4.73 5.78
CA ASN A 396 -8.93 3.30 5.73
C ASN A 396 -10.17 2.46 5.44
N LEU A 397 -11.37 2.98 5.65
CA LEU A 397 -12.59 2.16 5.67
C LEU A 397 -13.62 2.55 4.59
N SER A 398 -13.50 3.72 3.98
CA SER A 398 -14.52 4.22 3.04
C SER A 398 -14.28 3.79 1.59
N TYR A 399 -13.16 3.13 1.28
CA TYR A 399 -12.86 2.74 -0.10
C TYR A 399 -13.85 1.71 -0.63
N HIS A 400 -14.28 0.75 0.20
CA HIS A 400 -15.35 -0.18 -0.18
C HIS A 400 -16.64 0.56 -0.56
N TRP A 401 -17.01 1.58 0.23
CA TRP A 401 -18.18 2.38 -0.07
C TRP A 401 -18.03 3.20 -1.36
N MET A 402 -16.84 3.75 -1.62
CA MET A 402 -16.51 4.35 -2.91
C MET A 402 -16.77 3.38 -4.06
N MET A 403 -16.27 2.15 -3.96
CA MET A 403 -16.40 1.14 -5.01
C MET A 403 -17.86 0.77 -5.30
N LEU A 404 -18.73 0.78 -4.30
CA LEU A 404 -20.17 0.60 -4.51
C LEU A 404 -20.79 1.70 -5.40
N ARG A 405 -20.24 2.92 -5.35
CA ARG A 405 -20.76 4.10 -6.06
C ARG A 405 -19.98 4.45 -7.34
N SER A 406 -18.84 3.82 -7.54
CA SER A 406 -17.92 4.07 -8.66
C SER A 406 -18.60 3.86 -10.01
N VAL A 407 -18.21 4.67 -11.01
CA VAL A 407 -18.62 4.51 -12.42
C VAL A 407 -17.64 3.66 -13.26
N ILE A 408 -16.59 3.15 -12.63
CA ILE A 408 -15.61 2.20 -13.19
C ILE A 408 -16.08 0.78 -12.81
N GLN A 409 -16.39 -0.07 -13.79
CA GLN A 409 -17.08 -1.35 -13.59
C GLN A 409 -16.34 -2.55 -14.14
#